data_AF-A0A7V9M447-F1
#
_entry.id   AF-A0A7V9M447-F1
#
_cell.length_a   1.000
_cell.length_b   1.000
_cell.length_c   1.000
_cell.angle_alpha   90.00
_cell.angle_beta   90.00
_cell.angle_gamma   90.00
#
_symmetry.space_group_name_H-M   'P 1'
#
loop_
_entity.id
_entity.type
_entity.pdbx_description
1 polymer ?
#
loop_
_entity_poly.entity_id
_entity_poly.type
_entity_poly.pdbx_seq_one_letter_code
_entity_poly.pdbx_strand_id
1 'polypeptide(L)' 'MSRKKDGTFSGDVSLPKNIKHEFKYLVNKTEWLNEPDADIQQPNEFGGNNSVLVL' A
#
# COMPACT_ATOMS: atom_id res chain seq x y z
N MET A 1 5.04 -10.47 1.83
CA MET A 1 6.17 -9.58 2.17
C MET A 1 7.18 -10.35 3.00
N SER A 2 8.45 -10.16 2.71
CA SER A 2 9.58 -10.71 3.47
C SER A 2 10.20 -9.60 4.29
N ARG A 3 10.48 -9.88 5.57
CA ARG A 3 11.19 -8.95 6.46
C ARG A 3 12.69 -9.01 6.16
N LYS A 4 13.31 -7.86 5.91
CA LYS A 4 14.76 -7.70 5.73
C LYS A 4 15.47 -7.57 7.08
N LYS A 5 16.80 -7.73 7.06
CA LYS A 5 17.66 -7.66 8.26
C LYS A 5 17.64 -6.28 8.93
N ASP A 6 17.45 -5.22 8.16
CA ASP A 6 17.34 -3.84 8.66
C ASP A 6 15.96 -3.53 9.28
N GLY A 7 14.99 -4.45 9.18
CA GLY A 7 13.65 -4.30 9.73
C GLY A 7 12.59 -3.85 8.73
N THR A 8 12.96 -3.40 7.54
CA THR A 8 12.01 -3.12 6.45
C THR A 8 11.35 -4.37 5.90
N PHE A 9 10.20 -4.19 5.27
CA PHE A 9 9.47 -5.25 4.58
C PHE A 9 9.50 -4.97 3.07
N SER A 10 9.66 -6.01 2.27
CA SER A 10 9.59 -5.88 0.81
C SER A 10 8.82 -7.04 0.19
N GLY A 11 8.19 -6.80 -0.95
CA GLY A 11 7.52 -7.82 -1.74
C GLY A 11 7.31 -7.31 -3.15
N ASP A 12 7.57 -8.18 -4.12
CA ASP A 12 7.40 -7.90 -5.53
C ASP A 12 5.99 -8.35 -5.97
N VAL A 13 5.26 -7.45 -6.62
CA VAL A 13 3.93 -7.73 -7.19
C VAL A 13 3.92 -7.26 -8.63
N SER A 14 3.56 -8.15 -9.54
CA SER A 14 3.32 -7.79 -10.93
C SER A 14 1.98 -7.10 -11.06
N LEU A 15 2.01 -5.79 -11.29
CA LEU A 15 0.81 -4.98 -11.48
C LEU A 15 0.68 -4.58 -12.97
N PRO A 16 -0.52 -4.68 -13.58
CA PRO A 16 -0.75 -4.18 -14.92
C PRO A 16 -0.52 -2.66 -14.99
N LYS A 17 0.08 -2.23 -16.11
CA LYS A 17 0.39 -0.81 -16.40
C LYS A 17 -0.85 -0.06 -16.93
N ASN A 18 -0.85 1.26 -16.81
CA ASN A 18 -1.95 2.17 -17.17
C ASN A 18 -3.24 2.00 -16.36
N ILE A 19 -3.16 1.41 -15.17
CA ILE A 19 -4.30 1.38 -14.25
C ILE A 19 -3.89 1.86 -12.87
N LYS A 20 -4.88 2.35 -12.12
CA LYS A 20 -4.70 2.77 -10.73
C LYS A 20 -4.86 1.57 -9.81
N HIS A 21 -3.91 1.42 -8.90
CA HIS A 21 -3.91 0.34 -7.92
C HIS A 21 -4.07 0.91 -6.54
N GLU A 22 -5.19 0.59 -5.89
CA GLU A 22 -5.41 0.97 -4.49
C GLU A 22 -4.89 -0.12 -3.57
N PHE A 23 -4.10 0.26 -2.57
CA PHE A 23 -3.53 -0.66 -1.61
C PHE A 23 -3.36 0.00 -0.24
N LYS A 24 -3.15 -0.85 0.77
CA LYS A 24 -2.88 -0.44 2.15
C LYS A 24 -2.12 -1.54 2.86
N TYR A 25 -1.31 -1.18 3.85
CA TYR A 25 -0.56 -2.14 4.65
C TYR A 25 -1.33 -2.49 5.93
N LEU A 26 -1.57 -3.77 6.14
CA LEU A 26 -2.06 -4.28 7.43
C LEU A 26 -0.87 -4.68 8.30
N VAL A 27 -0.52 -3.82 9.24
CA VAL A 27 0.57 -4.01 10.19
C VAL A 27 0.03 -4.66 11.47
N ASN A 28 0.78 -5.62 12.01
CA ASN A 28 0.43 -6.36 13.24
C ASN A 28 -0.97 -7.01 13.24
N LYS A 29 -1.61 -7.16 12.07
CA LYS A 29 -3.00 -7.61 11.90
C LYS A 29 -4.06 -6.68 12.51
N THR A 30 -3.67 -5.50 12.98
CA THR A 30 -4.54 -4.58 13.72
C THR A 30 -4.56 -3.18 13.14
N GLU A 31 -3.49 -2.76 12.46
CA GLU A 31 -3.29 -1.38 12.05
C GLU A 31 -3.24 -1.26 10.53
N TRP A 32 -4.07 -0.39 9.98
CA TRP A 32 -4.11 -0.10 8.56
C TRP A 32 -3.31 1.17 8.26
N LEU A 33 -2.16 1.03 7.61
CA LEU A 33 -1.26 2.14 7.26
C LEU A 33 -1.26 2.40 5.76
N ASN A 34 -1.27 3.68 5.39
CA ASN A 34 -1.08 4.13 4.03
C ASN A 34 0.41 4.31 3.72
N GLU A 35 0.77 4.19 2.45
CA GLU A 35 2.08 4.52 1.92
C GLU A 35 2.21 6.06 1.82
N PRO A 36 3.10 6.69 2.60
CA PRO A 36 3.33 8.14 2.52
C PRO A 36 3.88 8.59 1.17
N ASP A 37 4.64 7.73 0.48
CA ASP A 37 5.22 8.01 -0.84
C ASP A 37 4.33 7.55 -2.01
N ALA A 38 3.04 7.29 -1.76
CA ALA A 38 2.09 6.93 -2.82
C ALA A 38 1.82 8.10 -3.76
N ASP A 39 1.57 7.82 -5.05
CA ASP A 39 1.24 8.87 -6.02
C ASP A 39 0.00 9.68 -5.61
N ILE A 40 -1.02 8.99 -5.08
CA ILE A 40 -2.29 9.61 -4.65
C ILE A 40 -2.80 8.92 -3.38
N GLN A 41 -3.46 9.68 -2.49
CA GLN A 41 -4.27 9.12 -1.42
C GLN A 41 -5.75 9.39 -1.69
N GLN A 42 -6.58 8.35 -1.73
CA GLN A 42 -8.02 8.47 -2.00
C GLN A 42 -8.86 8.00 -0.82
N PRO A 43 -9.98 8.65 -0.51
CA PRO A 43 -10.92 8.17 0.50
C PRO A 43 -11.51 6.82 0.08
N ASN A 44 -11.66 5.91 1.04
CA ASN A 44 -12.22 4.59 0.87
C ASN A 44 -13.63 4.49 1.45
N GLU A 45 -14.36 3.43 1.10
CA GLU A 45 -15.75 3.20 1.50
C GLU A 45 -15.94 2.93 3.01
N PHE A 46 -14.84 2.75 3.76
CA PHE A 46 -14.85 2.44 5.18
C PHE A 46 -14.54 3.67 6.06
N GLY A 47 -14.55 4.87 5.46
CA GLY A 47 -14.32 6.13 6.19
C GLY A 47 -12.84 6.44 6.46
N GLY A 48 -11.91 5.70 5.86
CA GLY A 48 -10.49 6.01 5.85
C GLY A 48 -9.99 6.39 4.46
N ASN A 49 -8.68 6.38 4.26
CA ASN A 49 -8.06 6.56 2.95
C ASN A 49 -7.24 5.32 2.57
N ASN A 50 -7.12 5.08 1.26
CA ASN A 50 -6.22 4.13 0.62
C ASN A 50 -5.09 4.86 -0.11
N SER A 51 -3.98 4.16 -0.27
CA SER A 51 -2.87 4.59 -1.10
C SER A 51 -3.10 4.13 -2.52
N VAL A 52 -2.86 5.00 -3.50
CA VAL A 52 -3.12 4.71 -4.91
C VAL A 52 -1.83 4.89 -5.68
N LEU A 53 -1.42 3.83 -6.36
CA LEU A 53 -0.29 3.83 -7.28
C LEU A 53 -0.79 4.00 -8.71
N VAL A 54 -0.11 4.82 -9.50
CA VAL A 54 -0.43 5.01 -10.93
C VAL A 54 0.78 4.56 -11.75
N LEU A 55 0.65 3.41 -12.42
CA LEU A 55 1.70 2.78 -13.23
C LEU A 55 1.55 3.03 -14.74
#